data_AF-G8WNY9-F1
#
_entry.id   AF-G8WNY9-F1
#
_cell.length_a   1.000
_cell.length_b   1.000
_cell.length_c   1.000
_cell.angle_alpha   90.00
_cell.angle_beta   90.00
_cell.angle_gamma   90.00
#
_symmetry.space_group_name_H-M   'P 1'
#
loop_
_entity.id
_entity.type
_entity.pdbx_description
1 polymer ?
#
loop_
_entity_poly.entity_id
_entity_poly.type
_entity_poly.pdbx_seq_one_letter_code
_entity_poly.pdbx_strand_id
1 'polypeptide(L)'
;MKRIVVISDVQAPFEDKRALRNVLAFIGDYQPDEVIQIGDLVDYPAPSRWSAGTRAEFEGNVIRDSEYTKRNFLAPLREVYSGPV
;
A
#
# COMPACT_ATOMS: atom_id res chain seq x y z
N MET A 1 6.87 -26.14 6.51
CA MET A 1 7.54 -24.85 6.76
C MET A 1 6.58 -23.75 6.37
N LYS A 2 6.40 -22.71 7.19
CA LYS A 2 5.49 -21.60 6.89
C LYS A 2 6.08 -20.71 5.77
N ARG A 3 5.28 -20.34 4.79
CA ARG A 3 5.63 -19.48 3.66
C ARG A 3 4.98 -18.12 3.87
N ILE A 4 5.80 -17.07 3.93
CA ILE A 4 5.34 -15.71 4.20
C ILE A 4 5.80 -14.82 3.05
N VAL A 5 4.90 -13.99 2.53
CA VAL A 5 5.25 -12.91 1.60
C VAL A 5 5.26 -11.59 2.37
N VAL A 6 6.38 -10.87 2.31
CA VAL A 6 6.52 -9.57 2.96
C VAL A 6 6.54 -8.49 1.88
N ILE A 7 5.67 -7.49 2.03
CA ILE A 7 5.58 -6.32 1.16
C ILE A 7 6.03 -5.10 1.97
N SER A 8 7.18 -4.55 1.59
CA SER A 8 7.70 -3.32 2.20
C SER A 8 7.25 -2.08 1.42
N ASP A 9 6.97 -0.99 2.12
CA ASP A 9 7.00 0.39 1.61
C ASP A 9 6.37 0.57 0.22
N VAL A 10 5.04 0.42 0.16
CA VAL A 10 4.28 0.63 -1.09
C VAL A 10 4.27 2.11 -1.49
N GLN A 11 4.27 3.02 -0.51
CA GLN A 11 4.30 4.48 -0.71
C GLN A 11 3.16 5.00 -1.60
N ALA A 12 1.95 4.46 -1.44
CA ALA A 12 0.81 4.89 -2.24
C ALA A 12 0.46 6.37 -1.97
N PRO A 13 0.16 7.20 -3.00
CA PRO A 13 -0.15 6.84 -4.38
C PRO A 13 1.04 6.92 -5.37
N PHE A 14 2.28 6.94 -4.90
CA PHE A 14 3.48 7.12 -5.71
C PHE A 14 4.09 5.80 -6.20
N GLU A 15 3.45 4.67 -5.91
CA GLU A 15 3.93 3.35 -6.27
C GLU A 15 4.01 3.12 -7.78
N ASP A 16 4.92 2.25 -8.21
CA ASP A 16 4.85 1.69 -9.56
C ASP A 16 3.64 0.75 -9.65
N LYS A 17 2.60 1.21 -10.32
CA LYS A 17 1.33 0.48 -10.47
C LYS A 17 1.49 -0.87 -11.14
N ARG A 18 2.47 -1.04 -12.04
CA ARG A 18 2.72 -2.33 -12.72
C ARG A 18 3.40 -3.29 -11.76
N ALA A 19 4.39 -2.81 -11.00
CA ALA A 19 5.05 -3.61 -9.96
C ALA A 19 4.03 -4.07 -8.92
N LEU A 20 3.17 -3.18 -8.41
CA LEU A 20 2.13 -3.53 -7.45
C LEU A 20 1.19 -4.61 -8.01
N ARG A 21 0.67 -4.45 -9.24
CA ARG A 21 -0.19 -5.46 -9.88
C ARG A 21 0.49 -6.82 -9.99
N ASN A 22 1.77 -6.85 -10.33
CA ASN A 22 2.52 -8.12 -10.45
C ASN A 22 2.71 -8.79 -9.09
N VAL A 23 2.97 -8.03 -8.03
CA VAL A 23 3.07 -8.58 -6.66
C VAL A 23 1.73 -9.16 -6.21
N LEU A 24 0.63 -8.44 -6.44
CA LEU A 24 -0.72 -8.92 -6.12
C LEU A 24 -1.07 -10.20 -6.89
N ALA A 25 -0.78 -10.24 -8.19
CA ALA A 25 -0.95 -11.44 -9.02
C ALA A 25 -0.12 -12.62 -8.48
N PHE A 26 1.15 -12.38 -8.15
CA PHE A 26 2.01 -13.39 -7.54
C PHE A 26 1.44 -13.93 -6.23
N ILE A 27 0.93 -13.07 -5.33
CA ILE A 27 0.30 -13.51 -4.08
C ILE A 27 -0.94 -14.37 -4.36
N GLY A 28 -1.75 -13.96 -5.33
CA GLY A 28 -2.91 -14.71 -5.81
C GLY A 28 -2.54 -16.11 -6.32
N ASP A 29 -1.47 -16.23 -7.10
CA ASP A 29 -1.02 -17.50 -7.66
C ASP A 29 -0.29 -18.38 -6.62
N TYR A 30 0.51 -17.77 -5.75
CA TYR A 30 1.38 -18.47 -4.80
C TYR A 30 0.66 -18.94 -3.54
N GLN A 31 -0.41 -18.23 -3.14
CA GLN A 31 -1.21 -18.50 -1.93
C GLN A 31 -0.32 -18.82 -0.70
N PRO A 32 0.44 -17.83 -0.18
CA PRO A 32 1.27 -18.02 1.00
C PRO A 32 0.41 -18.25 2.25
N ASP A 33 1.03 -18.76 3.31
CA ASP A 33 0.32 -19.00 4.58
C ASP A 33 0.02 -17.68 5.31
N GLU A 34 0.75 -16.61 4.98
CA GLU A 34 0.57 -15.25 5.50
C GLU A 34 1.18 -14.23 4.54
N VAL A 35 0.57 -13.05 4.47
CA VAL A 35 1.14 -11.86 3.85
C VAL A 35 1.38 -10.84 4.97
N ILE A 36 2.49 -10.11 4.93
CA ILE A 36 2.79 -9.04 5.88
C ILE A 36 3.08 -7.78 5.10
N GLN A 37 2.35 -6.70 5.37
CA GLN A 37 2.73 -5.36 4.93
C GLN A 37 3.49 -4.67 6.06
N ILE A 38 4.70 -4.19 5.74
CA ILE A 38 5.57 -3.49 6.70
C ILE A 38 6.11 -2.20 6.07
N GLY A 39 6.35 -1.18 6.88
CA GLY A 39 6.76 0.14 6.39
C GLY A 39 5.60 0.91 5.77
N ASP A 40 5.93 1.90 4.94
CA ASP A 40 4.96 2.91 4.53
C ASP A 40 4.01 2.40 3.45
N LEU A 41 2.78 2.05 3.85
CA LEU A 41 1.73 1.69 2.89
C LEU A 41 1.22 2.93 2.13
N VAL A 42 0.93 4.00 2.87
CA VAL A 42 0.43 5.26 2.31
C VAL A 42 1.41 6.37 2.67
N ASP A 43 1.77 7.16 1.67
CA ASP A 43 2.57 8.36 1.86
C ASP A 43 1.64 9.56 2.09
N TYR A 44 1.98 10.38 3.09
CA TYR A 44 1.25 11.60 3.42
C TYR A 44 2.20 12.80 3.46
N PRO A 45 2.47 13.46 2.31
CA PRO A 45 3.34 14.61 2.27
C PRO A 45 2.81 15.81 3.06
N ALA A 46 1.49 16.03 3.07
CA ALA A 46 0.87 17.19 3.72
C ALA A 46 1.15 17.28 5.23
N PRO A 47 0.91 16.23 6.05
CA PRO A 47 1.24 16.26 7.48
C PRO A 47 2.74 16.05 7.78
N SER A 48 3.60 15.90 6.76
CA SER A 48 5.02 15.67 6.99
C SER A 48 5.72 16.93 7.55
N ARG A 49 6.71 16.72 8.41
CA ARG A 49 7.56 17.81 8.94
C ARG A 49 8.23 18.63 7.83
N TRP A 50 8.47 18.02 6.67
CA TRP A 50 9.15 18.66 5.55
C TRP A 50 8.24 19.63 4.78
N SER A 51 6.92 19.47 4.90
CA SER A 51 5.93 20.35 4.27
C SER A 51 5.51 21.52 5.17
N ALA A 52 5.89 21.52 6.45
CA ALA A 52 5.49 22.53 7.41
C ALA A 52 5.85 23.96 6.97
N GLY A 53 4.87 24.87 7.01
CA GLY A 53 5.00 26.26 6.58
C GLY A 53 4.96 26.46 5.07
N THR A 54 4.80 25.39 4.29
CA THR A 54 4.63 25.47 2.82
C THR A 54 3.17 25.34 2.41
N ARG A 55 2.86 25.61 1.15
CA ARG A 55 1.52 25.36 0.60
C ARG A 55 1.11 23.88 0.72
N ALA A 56 2.08 22.95 0.64
CA ALA A 56 1.81 21.51 0.64
C ALA A 56 1.16 21.02 1.94
N GLU A 57 1.46 21.67 3.08
CA GLU A 57 0.84 21.37 4.38
C GLU A 57 -0.70 21.46 4.33
N PHE A 58 -1.22 22.40 3.54
CA PHE A 58 -2.65 22.73 3.48
C PHE A 58 -3.39 22.05 2.31
N GLU A 59 -2.76 21.10 1.60
CA GLU A 59 -3.39 20.43 0.46
C GLU A 59 -4.54 19.50 0.85
N GLY A 60 -4.62 19.07 2.12
CA GLY A 60 -5.78 18.31 2.63
C GLY A 60 -6.01 16.96 1.95
N ASN A 61 -4.96 16.33 1.42
CA ASN A 61 -5.03 15.14 0.58
C ASN A 61 -5.08 13.80 1.33
N VAL A 62 -4.90 13.78 2.66
CA VAL A 62 -4.82 12.55 3.47
C VAL A 62 -5.96 11.58 3.19
N ILE A 63 -7.22 12.03 3.25
CA ILE A 63 -8.38 11.14 3.03
C ILE A 63 -8.41 10.60 1.59
N ARG A 64 -8.09 11.45 0.61
CA ARG A 64 -8.03 11.06 -0.81
C ARG A 64 -7.01 9.94 -1.01
N ASP A 65 -5.83 10.09 -0.40
CA ASP A 65 -4.73 9.14 -0.57
C ASP A 65 -4.99 7.84 0.22
N SER A 66 -5.64 7.91 1.39
CA SER A 66 -6.16 6.71 2.07
C SER A 66 -7.17 5.94 1.21
N GLU A 67 -8.12 6.64 0.58
CA GLU A 67 -9.13 6.04 -0.29
C GLU A 67 -8.51 5.44 -1.55
N TYR A 68 -7.49 6.10 -2.12
CA TYR A 68 -6.70 5.55 -3.21
C TYR A 68 -6.07 4.22 -2.81
N THR A 69 -5.38 4.17 -1.67
CA THR A 69 -4.72 2.95 -1.19
C THR A 69 -5.71 1.82 -0.95
N LYS A 70 -6.86 2.12 -0.34
CA LYS A 70 -7.92 1.12 -0.14
C LYS A 70 -8.36 0.48 -1.46
N ARG A 71 -8.54 1.30 -2.50
CA ARG A 71 -9.00 0.85 -3.82
C ARG A 71 -7.92 0.13 -4.63
N ASN A 72 -6.67 0.53 -4.50
CA ASN A 72 -5.59 0.05 -5.39
C ASN A 72 -4.68 -1.02 -4.75
N PHE A 73 -4.64 -1.10 -3.42
CA PHE A 73 -3.86 -2.10 -2.70
C PHE A 73 -4.75 -3.06 -1.89
N LEU A 74 -5.51 -2.54 -0.92
CA LEU A 74 -6.18 -3.39 0.07
C LEU A 74 -7.32 -4.22 -0.53
N ALA A 75 -8.20 -3.61 -1.34
CA ALA A 75 -9.29 -4.33 -1.99
C ALA A 75 -8.76 -5.37 -3.00
N PRO A 76 -7.85 -5.03 -3.93
CA PRO A 76 -7.26 -6.03 -4.84
C PRO A 76 -6.53 -7.16 -4.12
N LEU A 77 -5.79 -6.89 -3.05
CA LEU A 77 -5.15 -7.93 -2.24
C LEU A 77 -6.19 -8.89 -1.66
N ARG A 78 -7.32 -8.36 -1.17
CA ARG A 78 -8.40 -9.18 -0.60
C ARG A 78 -9.17 -9.97 -1.64
N GLU A 79 -9.28 -9.48 -2.86
CA GLU A 79 -9.88 -10.21 -3.99
C GLU A 79 -9.09 -11.47 -4.35
N VAL A 80 -7.76 -11.42 -4.28
CA VAL A 80 -6.89 -12.54 -4.67
C VAL A 80 -6.42 -13.39 -3.49
N TYR A 81 -6.55 -12.90 -2.25
CA TYR A 81 -6.06 -13.57 -1.06
C TYR A 81 -6.96 -13.39 0.16
N SER A 82 -7.49 -14.50 0.67
CA SER A 82 -8.36 -14.54 1.86
C SER A 82 -7.65 -14.94 3.16
N GLY A 83 -6.34 -15.18 3.12
CA GLY A 83 -5.56 -15.53 4.31
C GLY A 83 -5.18 -14.33 5.18
N PRO A 84 -4.42 -14.56 6.27
CA PRO A 84 -3.99 -13.50 7.19
C PRO A 84 -3.14 -12.43 6.50
N VAL A 85 -3.49 -11.15 6.71
CA VAL A 85 -2.69 -9.96 6.33
C VAL A 85 -2.68 -8.95 7.46
#